data_AF-A0A3D5KGA2-F1
#
_entry.id   AF-A0A3D5KGA2-F1
#
_cell.length_a   1.000
_cell.length_b   1.000
_cell.length_c   1.000
_cell.angle_alpha   90.00
_cell.angle_beta   90.00
_cell.angle_gamma   90.00
#
_symmetry.space_group_name_H-M   'P 1'
#
loop_
_entity.id
_entity.type
_entity.pdbx_description
1 polymer ?
#
loop_
_entity_poly.entity_id
_entity_poly.type
_entity_poly.pdbx_seq_one_letter_code
_entity_poly.pdbx_strand_id
1 'polypeptide(L)'
;MTIKFNESFLDVLVFPHPIIVNDNNFYDLLRIINYINWNLKGLGRLYIDDYRDLAYSLRIKYDFLEKMPEFTLGELEFAIDIYSDLFKTIFDISEGEISYDDGKRQIELIWKID
;
A
#
# COMPACT_ATOMS: atom_id res chain seq x y z
N MET A 1 -11.32 -4.91 1.35
CA MET A 1 -10.38 -5.54 2.29
C MET A 1 -10.82 -6.98 2.53
N THR A 2 -9.88 -7.91 2.57
CA THR A 2 -10.09 -9.32 2.88
C THR A 2 -9.16 -9.72 4.02
N ILE A 3 -9.67 -10.49 4.97
CA ILE A 3 -8.88 -11.07 6.07
C ILE A 3 -9.02 -12.58 5.98
N LYS A 4 -7.88 -13.28 5.93
CA LYS A 4 -7.80 -14.73 5.88
C LYS A 4 -7.07 -15.25 7.10
N PHE A 5 -7.75 -16.07 7.88
CA PHE A 5 -7.19 -16.78 9.02
C PHE A 5 -6.47 -18.04 8.52
N ASN A 6 -5.22 -18.22 8.94
CA ASN A 6 -4.42 -19.42 8.70
C ASN A 6 -4.04 -20.03 10.06
N GLU A 7 -3.32 -21.15 10.09
CA GLU A 7 -3.06 -21.88 11.35
C GLU A 7 -2.28 -21.06 12.40
N SER A 8 -1.40 -20.14 11.99
CA SER A 8 -0.50 -19.40 12.90
C SER A 8 -0.45 -17.89 12.67
N PHE A 9 -1.23 -17.39 11.70
CA PHE A 9 -1.25 -15.98 11.33
C PHE A 9 -2.54 -15.64 10.59
N LEU A 10 -2.88 -14.36 10.56
CA LEU A 10 -3.85 -13.81 9.64
C LEU A 10 -3.15 -13.03 8.53
N ASP A 11 -3.65 -13.18 7.31
CA ASP A 11 -3.30 -12.37 6.16
C ASP A 11 -4.38 -11.33 5.93
N VAL A 12 -3.98 -10.06 5.79
CA VAL A 12 -4.83 -8.94 5.45
C VAL A 12 -4.42 -8.44 4.09
N LEU A 13 -5.41 -8.30 3.23
CA LEU A 13 -5.25 -7.86 1.85
C LEU A 13 -6.23 -6.73 1.57
N VAL A 14 -5.72 -5.59 1.12
CA VAL A 14 -6.52 -4.39 0.88
C VAL A 14 -6.44 -3.98 -0.59
N PHE A 15 -7.63 -3.84 -1.19
CA PHE A 15 -7.88 -3.30 -2.52
C PHE A 15 -9.04 -2.31 -2.37
N PRO A 16 -8.80 -1.03 -2.08
CA PRO A 16 -9.90 -0.08 -1.92
C PRO A 16 -10.45 0.37 -3.26
N HIS A 17 -9.64 0.35 -4.31
CA HIS A 17 -10.05 0.67 -5.68
C HIS A 17 -9.11 -0.02 -6.67
N PRO A 18 -9.61 -0.57 -7.79
CA PRO A 18 -8.75 -1.10 -8.85
C PRO A 18 -7.86 0.00 -9.43
N ILE A 19 -6.55 -0.25 -9.44
CA ILE A 19 -5.55 0.52 -10.18
C ILE A 19 -4.83 -0.49 -11.08
N ILE A 20 -5.34 -0.61 -12.31
CA ILE A 20 -4.86 -1.62 -13.26
C ILE A 20 -3.55 -1.13 -13.88
N VAL A 21 -2.50 -1.90 -13.62
CA VAL A 21 -1.18 -1.72 -14.19
C VAL A 21 -1.16 -2.27 -15.61
N ASN A 22 -0.74 -1.45 -16.56
CA ASN A 22 -0.54 -1.81 -17.96
C ASN A 22 0.87 -1.43 -18.41
N ASP A 23 1.25 -1.84 -19.62
CA ASP A 23 2.63 -1.68 -20.09
C ASP A 23 3.06 -0.20 -20.21
N ASN A 24 2.10 0.74 -20.35
CA ASN A 24 2.39 2.17 -20.46
C ASN A 24 2.69 2.81 -19.10
N ASN A 25 2.11 2.31 -18.00
CA ASN A 25 2.26 2.89 -16.66
C ASN A 25 3.11 2.02 -15.70
N PHE A 26 3.48 0.81 -16.12
CA PHE A 26 4.13 -0.19 -15.26
C PHE A 26 5.38 0.32 -14.54
N TYR A 27 6.29 0.96 -15.27
CA TYR A 27 7.57 1.38 -14.69
C TYR A 27 7.42 2.52 -13.69
N ASP A 28 6.60 3.52 -13.98
CA ASP A 28 6.38 4.64 -13.06
C ASP A 28 5.57 4.21 -11.83
N LEU A 29 4.57 3.33 -12.01
CA LEU A 29 3.86 2.72 -10.89
C LEU A 29 4.79 1.86 -10.02
N LEU A 30 5.63 1.01 -10.62
CA LEU A 30 6.58 0.20 -9.85
C LEU A 30 7.56 1.08 -9.06
N ARG A 31 8.04 2.19 -9.65
CA ARG A 31 8.93 3.14 -8.98
C ARG A 31 8.24 3.85 -7.81
N ILE A 32 6.99 4.30 -7.99
CA ILE A 32 6.27 4.98 -6.90
C ILE A 32 5.90 4.02 -5.77
N ILE A 33 5.49 2.78 -6.10
CA ILE A 33 5.21 1.73 -5.11
C ILE A 33 6.45 1.44 -4.27
N ASN A 34 7.61 1.29 -4.91
CA ASN A 34 8.86 1.06 -4.19
C ASN A 34 9.26 2.25 -3.32
N TYR A 35 9.04 3.47 -3.80
CA TYR A 35 9.28 4.68 -3.01
C TYR A 35 8.36 4.75 -1.78
N ILE A 36 7.08 4.43 -1.95
CA ILE A 36 6.11 4.36 -0.85
C ILE A 36 6.57 3.32 0.17
N ASN A 37 6.81 2.08 -0.26
CA ASN A 37 7.23 0.98 0.61
C ASN A 37 8.50 1.30 1.40
N TRP A 38 9.45 2.03 0.79
CA TRP A 38 10.67 2.46 1.47
C TRP A 38 10.40 3.41 2.65
N ASN A 39 9.33 4.20 2.56
CA ASN A 39 8.97 5.21 3.56
C ASN A 39 7.80 4.79 4.47
N LEU A 40 7.22 3.59 4.27
CA LEU A 40 6.16 3.09 5.13
C LEU A 40 6.68 2.89 6.56
N LYS A 41 5.86 3.30 7.53
CA LYS A 41 6.11 3.06 8.96
C LYS A 41 5.42 1.80 9.48
N GLY A 42 4.46 1.27 8.72
CA GLY A 42 3.75 0.02 9.03
C GLY A 42 4.50 -1.23 8.58
N LEU A 43 3.99 -2.39 9.00
CA LEU A 43 4.56 -3.71 8.76
C LEU A 43 4.12 -4.36 7.44
N GLY A 44 3.14 -3.77 6.76
CA GLY A 44 2.69 -4.25 5.46
C GLY A 44 3.46 -3.62 4.29
N ARG A 45 3.01 -3.93 3.08
CA ARG A 45 3.63 -3.47 1.84
C ARG A 45 2.62 -3.40 0.70
N LEU A 46 2.82 -2.43 -0.18
CA LEU A 46 2.18 -2.37 -1.49
C LEU A 46 2.90 -3.29 -2.48
N TYR A 47 2.16 -3.93 -3.38
CA TYR A 47 2.68 -4.75 -4.46
C TYR A 47 1.69 -4.81 -5.62
N ILE A 48 2.18 -5.19 -6.80
CA ILE A 48 1.34 -5.48 -7.97
C ILE A 48 1.02 -6.98 -7.92
N ASP A 49 -0.26 -7.32 -7.94
CA ASP A 49 -0.71 -8.71 -7.86
C ASP A 49 -0.70 -9.43 -9.23
N ASP A 50 -1.11 -10.70 -9.22
CA ASP A 50 -1.14 -11.54 -10.43
C ASP A 50 -2.12 -11.05 -11.50
N TYR A 51 -3.08 -10.20 -11.12
CA TYR A 51 -4.06 -9.59 -12.02
C TYR A 51 -3.63 -8.20 -12.50
N ARG A 52 -2.38 -7.80 -12.22
CA ARG A 52 -1.85 -6.47 -12.48
C ARG A 52 -2.61 -5.37 -11.75
N ASP A 53 -3.10 -5.64 -10.55
CA ASP A 53 -3.75 -4.64 -9.71
C ASP A 53 -2.84 -4.24 -8.53
N LEU A 54 -3.01 -3.03 -8.01
CA LEU A 54 -2.29 -2.57 -6.83
C LEU A 54 -2.95 -3.10 -5.56
N ALA A 55 -2.17 -3.81 -4.74
CA ALA A 55 -2.62 -4.41 -3.51
C ALA A 55 -1.72 -4.02 -2.32
N TYR A 56 -2.31 -3.91 -1.13
CA TYR A 56 -1.56 -3.86 0.12
C TYR A 56 -1.68 -5.19 0.87
N SER A 57 -0.55 -5.80 1.20
CA SER A 57 -0.49 -7.02 2.01
C SER A 57 0.09 -6.75 3.40
N LEU A 58 -0.54 -7.32 4.42
CA LEU A 58 -0.05 -7.35 5.80
C LEU A 58 -0.25 -8.76 6.37
N ARG A 59 0.77 -9.31 7.01
CA ARG A 59 0.70 -10.62 7.68
C ARG A 59 0.99 -10.45 9.16
N ILE A 60 0.07 -10.92 9.99
CA ILE A 60 0.17 -10.79 11.45
C ILE A 60 0.15 -12.18 12.08
N LYS A 61 1.21 -12.55 12.79
CA LYS A 61 1.25 -13.79 13.57
C LYS A 61 0.35 -13.69 14.79
N TYR A 62 -0.31 -14.78 15.17
CA TYR A 62 -1.21 -14.77 16.34
C TYR A 62 -0.48 -14.43 17.64
N ASP A 63 0.74 -14.94 17.84
CA ASP A 63 1.58 -14.55 18.97
C ASP A 63 1.78 -13.03 19.09
N PHE A 64 1.84 -12.32 17.96
CA PHE A 64 2.01 -10.87 17.94
C PHE A 64 0.69 -10.15 18.21
N LEU A 65 -0.40 -10.60 17.57
CA LEU A 65 -1.75 -10.11 17.83
C LEU A 65 -2.15 -10.24 19.32
N GLU A 66 -1.88 -11.40 19.93
CA GLU A 66 -2.22 -11.67 21.33
C GLU A 66 -1.40 -10.82 22.31
N LYS A 67 -0.13 -10.56 21.98
CA LYS A 67 0.76 -9.75 22.84
C LYS A 67 0.56 -8.25 22.67
N MET A 68 0.17 -7.81 21.47
CA MET A 68 0.07 -6.40 21.09
C MET A 68 -1.19 -6.12 20.26
N PRO A 69 -2.39 -6.32 20.82
CA PRO A 69 -3.65 -6.21 20.08
C PRO A 69 -3.94 -4.79 19.58
N GLU A 70 -3.64 -3.76 20.39
CA GLU A 70 -3.85 -2.35 20.02
C GLU A 70 -2.94 -1.92 18.87
N PHE A 71 -1.67 -2.29 18.92
CA PHE A 71 -0.73 -2.04 17.82
C PHE A 71 -1.19 -2.75 16.54
N THR A 72 -1.66 -3.99 16.67
CA THR A 72 -2.17 -4.75 15.53
C THR A 72 -3.41 -4.11 14.91
N LEU A 73 -4.31 -3.56 15.72
CA LEU A 73 -5.45 -2.79 15.22
C LEU A 73 -4.98 -1.55 14.46
N GLY A 74 -3.99 -0.82 15.00
CA GLY A 74 -3.38 0.32 14.31
C GLY A 74 -2.75 -0.04 12.96
N GLU A 75 -2.16 -1.23 12.82
CA GLU A 75 -1.63 -1.72 11.54
C GLU A 75 -2.74 -1.99 10.50
N LEU A 76 -3.91 -2.45 10.95
CA LEU A 76 -5.08 -2.64 10.08
C LEU A 76 -5.66 -1.31 9.62
N GLU A 77 -5.71 -0.32 10.51
CA GLU A 77 -6.13 1.06 10.20
C GLU A 77 -5.15 1.71 9.23
N PHE A 78 -3.85 1.58 9.49
CA PHE A 78 -2.80 2.11 8.63
C PHE A 78 -2.90 1.60 7.18
N ALA A 79 -3.30 0.34 6.99
CA ALA A 79 -3.54 -0.22 5.66
C ALA A 79 -4.63 0.52 4.87
N ILE A 80 -5.62 1.11 5.55
CA ILE A 80 -6.69 1.92 4.95
C ILE A 80 -6.20 3.37 4.76
N ASP A 81 -5.46 3.91 5.72
CA ASP A 81 -4.96 5.28 5.69
C ASP A 81 -3.99 5.52 4.53
N ILE A 82 -3.10 4.56 4.23
CA ILE A 82 -2.18 4.66 3.06
C ILE A 82 -2.95 4.98 1.78
N TYR A 83 -4.06 4.27 1.54
CA TYR A 83 -4.85 4.51 0.35
C TYR A 83 -5.63 5.81 0.45
N SER A 84 -6.18 6.16 1.61
CA SER A 84 -6.88 7.43 1.77
C SER A 84 -5.97 8.63 1.45
N ASP A 85 -4.71 8.56 1.85
CA ASP A 85 -3.71 9.59 1.60
C ASP A 85 -3.21 9.59 0.14
N LEU A 86 -2.87 8.42 -0.39
CA LEU A 86 -2.08 8.32 -1.61
C LEU A 86 -2.86 7.90 -2.86
N PHE A 87 -4.14 7.52 -2.72
CA PHE A 87 -4.92 6.95 -3.82
C PHE A 87 -4.92 7.85 -5.06
N LYS A 88 -5.20 9.16 -4.91
CA LYS A 88 -5.24 10.09 -6.04
C LYS A 88 -3.88 10.17 -6.73
N THR A 89 -2.80 10.32 -5.99
CA THR A 89 -1.44 10.42 -6.56
C THR A 89 -1.08 9.15 -7.33
N ILE A 90 -1.35 7.97 -6.77
CA ILE A 90 -1.06 6.69 -7.44
C ILE A 90 -1.95 6.53 -8.69
N PHE A 91 -3.23 6.89 -8.58
CA PHE A 91 -4.17 6.84 -9.70
C PHE A 91 -3.74 7.76 -10.84
N ASP A 92 -3.28 8.98 -10.55
CA ASP A 92 -2.85 9.94 -11.57
C ASP A 92 -1.59 9.46 -12.29
N ILE A 93 -0.66 8.82 -11.58
CA ILE A 93 0.49 8.15 -12.20
C ILE A 93 0.01 6.99 -13.09
N SER A 94 -0.99 6.23 -12.63
CA SER A 94 -1.52 5.10 -13.39
C SER A 94 -2.19 5.52 -14.70
N GLU A 95 -2.86 6.67 -14.72
CA GLU A 95 -3.50 7.23 -15.92
C GLU A 95 -2.51 8.02 -16.80
N GLY A 96 -1.27 8.21 -16.35
CA GLY A 96 -0.26 9.01 -17.02
C GLY A 96 -0.54 10.52 -16.95
N GLU A 97 -1.40 10.97 -16.03
CA GLU A 97 -1.69 12.38 -15.79
C GLU A 97 -0.50 13.10 -15.16
N ILE A 98 0.26 12.41 -14.31
CA ILE A 98 1.49 12.93 -13.68
C ILE A 98 2.64 11.93 -13.79
N SER A 99 3.87 12.46 -13.81
CA SER A 99 5.08 11.64 -13.83
C SER A 99 5.38 11.04 -12.45
N TYR A 100 6.26 10.04 -12.42
CA TYR A 100 6.84 9.54 -11.15
C TYR A 100 7.42 10.67 -10.28
N ASP A 101 8.16 11.61 -10.88
CA ASP A 101 8.86 12.66 -10.12
C ASP A 101 7.87 13.64 -9.49
N ASP A 102 6.78 13.96 -10.19
CA ASP A 102 5.71 14.81 -9.65
C ASP A 102 4.92 14.09 -8.56
N GLY A 103 4.62 12.80 -8.76
CA GLY A 103 3.98 11.95 -7.76
C GLY A 103 4.82 11.82 -6.50
N LYS A 104 6.13 11.60 -6.64
CA LYS A 104 7.07 11.55 -5.52
C LYS A 104 7.02 12.83 -4.68
N ARG A 105 7.06 14.00 -5.33
CA ARG A 105 6.95 15.30 -4.63
C ARG A 105 5.63 15.44 -3.87
N GLN A 106 4.52 14.99 -4.44
CA GLN A 106 3.22 15.01 -3.73
C GLN A 106 3.26 14.16 -2.46
N ILE A 107 3.84 12.95 -2.53
CA ILE A 107 3.98 12.08 -1.36
C ILE A 107 4.87 12.73 -0.31
N GLU A 108 6.00 13.31 -0.71
CA GLU A 108 6.90 14.05 0.19
C GLU A 108 6.17 15.19 0.91
N LEU A 109 5.29 15.91 0.22
CA LEU A 109 4.46 16.97 0.82
C LEU A 109 3.39 16.42 1.78
N ILE A 110 2.68 15.35 1.41
CA ILE A 110 1.64 14.74 2.25
C ILE A 110 2.26 14.18 3.53
N TRP A 111 3.34 13.42 3.38
CA TRP A 111 4.00 12.71 4.49
C TRP A 111 5.08 13.53 5.20
N LYS A 112 5.36 14.75 4.73
CA LYS A 112 6.39 15.65 5.27
C LYS A 112 7.74 14.95 5.36
N ILE A 113 8.16 14.36 4.24
CA ILE A 113 9.46 13.71 4.08
C ILE A 113 10.44 14.78 3.59
N ASP A 114 11.54 14.95 4.32
CA ASP A 114 12.62 15.92 4.02
C ASP A 114 13.68 15.32 3.07
#